data_AF-A0A935GKJ3-F1
#
_entry.id   AF-A0A935GKJ3-F1
#
_cell.length_a   1.000
_cell.length_b   1.000
_cell.length_c   1.000
_cell.angle_alpha   90.00
_cell.angle_beta   90.00
_cell.angle_gamma   90.00
#
_symmetry.space_group_name_H-M   'P 1'
#
loop_
_entity.id
_entity.type
_entity.pdbx_description
1 polymer ?
#
loop_
_entity_poly.entity_id
_entity_poly.type
_entity_poly.pdbx_seq_one_letter_code
_entity_poly.pdbx_strand_id
1 'polypeptide(L)'
;MASPLTKRAAQLTALYWAGGTVLAAAIALSQGQGGWIVFSWLELVAVAFALYVIPLTALLWIGWAIFRWRGWSAALVPFTIFGVVLPAAYHGAFLVPGLVERFWHERQLAVARIEETTDNLLMSERGHPIGVRLAYRVNFPRGLNALGQEPPADSPSLSLYIPHEKSTLMHFATRDTTLLPVARGGFPVGTTTVTVDAVPAFMPMSFQLPKAFPKSDPRNLCFRWKDAEDRRRQLAAGPQKVLMEIGPYGRYVQRGARGTGHDYRLADFYEGARAEGATECP
;
A
#
# COMPACT_ATOMS: atom_id res chain seq x y z
N MET A 1 31.65 -44.73 1.06
CA MET A 1 30.19 -44.75 1.31
C MET A 1 29.84 -43.63 2.27
N ALA A 2 28.92 -42.72 1.90
CA ALA A 2 28.50 -41.63 2.79
C ALA A 2 27.75 -42.18 4.01
N SER A 3 28.03 -41.64 5.20
CA SER A 3 27.36 -42.04 6.43
C SER A 3 25.84 -41.81 6.33
N PRO A 4 25.00 -42.61 7.01
CA PRO A 4 23.54 -42.45 6.97
C PRO A 4 23.07 -41.04 7.36
N LEU A 5 23.83 -40.34 8.21
CA LEU A 5 23.57 -38.94 8.60
C LEU A 5 23.85 -37.97 7.44
N THR A 6 24.93 -38.18 6.69
CA THR A 6 25.27 -37.34 5.52
C THR A 6 24.19 -37.45 4.43
N LYS A 7 23.64 -38.65 4.21
CA LYS A 7 22.53 -38.86 3.27
C LYS A 7 21.27 -38.09 3.69
N ARG A 8 20.92 -38.12 4.98
CA ARG A 8 19.77 -37.39 5.52
C ARG A 8 19.95 -35.86 5.46
N ALA A 9 21.16 -35.36 5.71
CA ALA A 9 21.46 -33.92 5.58
C ALA A 9 21.32 -33.43 4.12
N ALA A 10 21.75 -34.25 3.16
CA ALA A 10 21.54 -33.98 1.74
C ALA A 10 20.04 -33.99 1.35
N GLN A 11 19.27 -34.94 1.88
CA GLN A 11 17.81 -35.00 1.67
C GLN A 11 17.10 -33.75 2.24
N LEU A 12 17.46 -33.31 3.45
CA LEU A 12 16.90 -32.08 4.04
C LEU A 12 17.32 -30.83 3.27
N THR A 13 18.55 -30.78 2.77
CA THR A 13 19.00 -29.70 1.89
C THR A 13 18.12 -29.65 0.63
N ALA A 14 17.92 -30.78 -0.05
CA ALA A 14 17.02 -30.83 -1.21
C ALA A 14 15.58 -30.39 -0.86
N LEU A 15 15.06 -30.80 0.31
CA LEU A 15 13.75 -30.39 0.81
C LEU A 15 13.64 -28.88 1.07
N TYR A 16 14.67 -28.23 1.63
CA TYR A 16 14.64 -26.77 1.82
C TYR A 16 14.67 -26.01 0.50
N TRP A 17 15.45 -26.49 -0.47
CA TRP A 17 15.54 -25.87 -1.78
C TRP A 17 14.23 -26.01 -2.55
N ALA A 18 13.60 -27.19 -2.51
CA ALA A 18 12.27 -27.40 -3.09
C ALA A 18 11.18 -26.61 -2.35
N GLY A 19 11.17 -26.67 -1.01
CA GLY A 19 10.19 -26.00 -0.17
C GLY A 19 10.27 -24.47 -0.27
N GLY A 20 11.48 -23.90 -0.33
CA GLY A 20 11.68 -22.47 -0.56
C GLY A 20 11.12 -22.00 -1.91
N THR A 21 11.28 -22.82 -2.95
CA THR A 21 10.72 -22.54 -4.28
C THR A 21 9.18 -22.55 -4.27
N VAL A 22 8.58 -23.55 -3.63
CA VAL A 22 7.11 -23.67 -3.51
C VAL A 22 6.53 -22.55 -2.65
N LEU A 23 7.19 -22.18 -1.56
CA LEU A 23 6.76 -21.07 -0.70
C LEU A 23 6.83 -19.73 -1.42
N ALA A 24 7.94 -19.44 -2.12
CA ALA A 24 8.08 -18.25 -2.95
C ALA A 24 6.97 -18.19 -4.01
N ALA A 25 6.67 -19.33 -4.62
CA ALA A 25 5.60 -19.44 -5.61
C ALA A 25 4.21 -19.17 -5.04
N ALA A 26 3.89 -19.74 -3.88
CA ALA A 26 2.64 -19.52 -3.19
C ALA A 26 2.47 -18.07 -2.72
N ILE A 27 3.54 -17.43 -2.24
CA ILE A 27 3.53 -16.01 -1.86
C ILE A 27 3.25 -15.14 -3.09
N ALA A 28 3.96 -15.34 -4.18
CA ALA A 28 3.77 -14.56 -5.39
C ALA A 28 2.38 -14.75 -6.02
N LEU A 29 1.79 -15.95 -5.93
CA LEU A 29 0.42 -16.21 -6.37
C LEU A 29 -0.63 -15.62 -5.42
N SER A 30 -0.42 -15.71 -4.10
CA SER A 30 -1.37 -15.20 -3.09
C SER A 30 -1.38 -13.68 -2.94
N GLN A 31 -0.26 -13.03 -3.24
CA GLN A 31 -0.17 -11.57 -3.28
C GLN A 31 -0.87 -10.96 -4.50
N GLY A 32 -1.45 -11.78 -5.40
CA GLY A 32 -2.32 -11.35 -6.48
C GLY A 32 -1.72 -10.20 -7.25
N GLN A 33 -0.76 -10.46 -8.15
CA GLN A 33 -0.18 -9.45 -9.03
C GLN A 33 -1.27 -8.77 -9.88
N GLY A 34 -1.88 -7.75 -9.28
CA GLY A 34 -2.83 -6.81 -9.84
C GLY A 34 -2.62 -5.41 -9.25
N GLY A 35 -1.60 -5.19 -8.42
CA GLY A 35 -1.31 -3.89 -7.82
C GLY A 35 0.18 -3.67 -7.53
N TRP A 36 0.84 -2.96 -8.44
CA TRP A 36 1.94 -1.99 -8.21
C TRP A 36 3.25 -2.36 -7.50
N ILE A 37 3.48 -3.58 -7.00
CA ILE A 37 4.82 -3.99 -6.51
C ILE A 37 5.66 -4.51 -7.70
N VAL A 38 6.76 -3.81 -7.98
CA VAL A 38 7.65 -3.97 -9.16
C VAL A 38 8.53 -5.23 -9.13
N PHE A 39 8.41 -6.09 -8.12
CA PHE A 39 9.26 -7.29 -8.06
C PHE A 39 8.80 -8.34 -9.08
N SER A 40 9.68 -8.64 -10.02
CA SER A 40 9.54 -9.78 -10.90
C SER A 40 9.51 -11.08 -10.09
N TRP A 41 8.87 -12.12 -10.63
CA TRP A 41 8.88 -13.46 -10.04
C TRP A 41 10.29 -13.94 -9.67
N LEU A 42 11.28 -13.62 -10.50
CA LEU A 42 12.69 -13.97 -10.28
C LEU A 42 13.29 -13.27 -9.07
N GLU A 43 12.93 -12.01 -8.81
CA GLU A 43 13.39 -11.28 -7.63
C GLU A 43 12.77 -11.82 -6.35
N LEU A 44 11.49 -12.19 -6.36
CA LEU A 44 10.83 -12.83 -5.23
C LEU A 44 11.46 -14.19 -4.90
N VAL A 45 11.76 -14.99 -5.93
CA VAL A 45 12.51 -16.23 -5.78
C VAL A 45 13.91 -15.95 -5.23
N ALA A 46 14.65 -14.98 -5.78
CA ALA A 46 15.98 -14.63 -5.31
C ALA A 46 16.00 -14.19 -3.83
N VAL A 47 15.03 -13.36 -3.42
CA VAL A 47 14.86 -12.93 -2.02
C VAL A 47 14.53 -14.12 -1.11
N ALA A 48 13.63 -15.01 -1.55
CA ALA A 48 13.31 -16.22 -0.80
C ALA A 48 14.54 -17.13 -0.61
N PHE A 49 15.36 -17.31 -1.64
CA PHE A 49 16.59 -18.08 -1.55
C PHE A 49 17.64 -17.41 -0.65
N ALA A 50 17.86 -16.11 -0.82
CA ALA A 50 18.86 -15.34 -0.08
C ALA A 50 18.54 -15.26 1.42
N LEU A 51 17.27 -15.03 1.77
CA LEU A 51 16.85 -14.87 3.16
C LEU A 51 16.54 -16.20 3.84
N TYR A 52 15.94 -17.17 3.16
CA TYR A 52 15.46 -18.39 3.82
C TYR A 52 16.32 -19.60 3.51
N VAL A 53 16.51 -19.94 2.24
CA VAL A 53 17.11 -21.23 1.85
C VAL A 53 18.60 -21.28 2.20
N ILE A 54 19.35 -20.21 1.88
CA ILE A 54 20.80 -20.17 2.12
C ILE A 54 21.14 -20.18 3.62
N PRO A 55 20.54 -19.34 4.48
CA PRO A 55 20.86 -19.34 5.91
C PRO A 55 20.42 -20.62 6.62
N LEU A 56 19.25 -21.19 6.30
CA LEU A 56 18.80 -22.45 6.88
C LEU A 56 19.69 -23.62 6.46
N THR A 57 20.14 -23.65 5.20
CA THR A 57 21.11 -24.63 4.72
C THR A 57 22.45 -24.47 5.45
N ALA A 58 22.96 -23.25 5.59
CA ALA A 58 24.20 -22.98 6.32
C ALA A 58 24.10 -23.43 7.78
N LEU A 59 23.00 -23.10 8.47
CA LEU A 59 22.76 -23.51 9.87
C LEU A 59 22.65 -25.03 10.02
N LEU A 60 21.99 -25.72 9.09
CA LEU A 60 21.93 -27.19 9.05
C LEU A 60 23.34 -27.80 8.99
N TRP A 61 24.19 -27.32 8.08
CA TRP A 61 25.54 -27.86 7.89
C TRP A 61 26.50 -27.48 9.02
N ILE A 62 26.39 -26.26 9.57
CA ILE A 62 27.13 -25.83 10.78
C ILE A 62 26.75 -26.73 11.96
N GLY A 63 25.45 -26.94 12.17
CA GLY A 63 24.94 -27.86 13.19
C GLY A 63 25.52 -29.26 12.99
N TRP A 64 25.40 -29.82 11.79
CA TRP A 64 25.94 -31.14 11.44
C TRP A 64 27.44 -31.26 11.76
N ALA A 65 28.26 -30.26 11.39
CA ALA A 65 29.70 -30.25 11.64
C ALA A 65 30.01 -30.28 13.16
N ILE A 66 29.32 -29.46 13.95
CA ILE A 66 29.46 -29.42 15.41
C ILE A 66 29.06 -30.75 16.05
N PHE A 67 27.94 -31.34 15.62
CA PHE A 67 27.47 -32.64 16.14
C PHE A 67 28.42 -33.79 15.78
N ARG A 68 28.98 -33.76 14.56
CA ARG A 68 29.95 -34.75 14.12
C ARG A 68 31.23 -34.67 14.93
N TRP A 69 31.70 -33.44 15.21
CA TRP A 69 32.89 -33.21 16.01
C TRP A 69 32.72 -33.65 17.48
N ARG A 70 31.51 -33.51 18.04
CA ARG A 70 31.16 -33.98 19.39
C ARG A 70 30.91 -35.49 19.51
N GLY A 71 31.05 -36.27 18.44
CA GLY A 71 30.96 -37.74 18.47
C GLY A 71 29.54 -38.31 18.55
N TRP A 72 28.51 -37.50 18.32
CA TRP A 72 27.12 -37.94 18.43
C TRP A 72 26.68 -38.65 17.15
N SER A 73 26.65 -39.98 17.17
CA SER A 73 26.45 -40.85 15.99
C SER A 73 24.99 -41.20 15.68
N ALA A 74 24.05 -40.97 16.60
CA ALA A 74 22.66 -41.45 16.51
C ALA A 74 21.60 -40.34 16.65
N ALA A 75 21.96 -39.09 16.39
CA ALA A 75 21.17 -37.97 16.87
C ALA A 75 19.97 -37.69 15.94
N LEU A 76 18.83 -38.32 16.19
CA LEU A 76 17.52 -37.97 15.59
C LEU A 76 17.12 -36.53 15.95
N VAL A 77 17.48 -36.08 17.17
CA VAL A 77 17.18 -34.78 17.77
C VAL A 77 17.63 -33.56 16.94
N PRO A 78 18.90 -33.45 16.48
CA PRO A 78 19.31 -32.36 15.61
C PRO A 78 18.58 -32.38 14.27
N PHE A 79 18.23 -33.55 13.72
CA PHE A 79 17.44 -33.60 12.49
C PHE A 79 16.04 -33.03 12.67
N THR A 80 15.40 -33.22 13.83
CA THR A 80 14.11 -32.59 14.14
C THR A 80 14.25 -31.08 14.38
N ILE A 81 15.30 -30.66 15.10
CA ILE A 81 15.56 -29.25 15.38
C ILE A 81 15.84 -28.47 14.10
N PHE A 82 16.74 -28.93 13.24
CA PHE A 82 17.05 -28.25 11.99
C PHE A 82 15.94 -28.48 10.96
N GLY A 83 15.42 -29.71 10.82
CA GLY A 83 14.41 -30.06 9.81
C GLY A 83 13.06 -29.39 9.98
N VAL A 84 12.61 -29.16 11.21
CA VAL A 84 11.24 -28.73 11.51
C VAL A 84 11.21 -27.46 12.38
N VAL A 85 11.93 -27.46 13.49
CA VAL A 85 11.84 -26.37 14.48
C VAL A 85 12.49 -25.09 13.97
N LEU A 86 13.66 -25.16 13.35
CA LEU A 86 14.40 -23.99 12.90
C LEU A 86 13.70 -23.25 11.75
N PRO A 87 13.17 -23.90 10.69
CA PRO A 87 12.36 -23.24 9.68
C PRO A 87 11.10 -22.62 10.27
N ALA A 88 10.40 -23.33 11.17
CA ALA A 88 9.19 -22.81 11.82
C ALA A 88 9.50 -21.60 12.72
N ALA A 89 10.59 -21.65 13.49
CA ALA A 89 11.03 -20.56 14.34
C ALA A 89 11.53 -19.36 13.53
N TYR A 90 12.26 -19.61 12.43
CA TYR A 90 12.71 -18.58 11.51
C TYR A 90 11.52 -17.90 10.82
N HIS A 91 10.56 -18.69 10.33
CA HIS A 91 9.36 -18.15 9.69
C HIS A 91 8.47 -17.41 10.69
N GLY A 92 8.33 -17.93 11.92
CA GLY A 92 7.69 -17.23 13.02
C GLY A 92 8.39 -15.90 13.34
N ALA A 93 9.73 -15.90 13.41
CA ALA A 93 10.51 -14.69 13.69
C ALA A 93 10.39 -13.62 12.59
N PHE A 94 10.15 -14.01 11.33
CA PHE A 94 9.91 -13.07 10.23
C PHE A 94 8.47 -12.57 10.14
N LEU A 95 7.47 -13.42 10.44
CA LEU A 95 6.06 -13.06 10.35
C LEU A 95 5.54 -12.31 11.59
N VAL A 96 6.05 -12.65 12.78
CA VAL A 96 5.59 -12.07 14.05
C VAL A 96 5.78 -10.55 14.10
N PRO A 97 6.92 -9.96 13.69
CA PRO A 97 7.08 -8.51 13.66
C PRO A 97 6.02 -7.83 12.80
N GLY A 98 5.78 -8.31 11.58
CA GLY A 98 4.78 -7.75 10.68
C GLY A 98 3.34 -7.89 11.18
N LEU A 99 3.00 -9.01 11.83
CA LEU A 99 1.68 -9.20 12.44
C LEU A 99 1.47 -8.31 13.67
N VAL A 100 2.50 -8.15 14.51
CA VAL A 100 2.47 -7.28 15.69
C VAL A 100 2.39 -5.83 15.26
N GLU A 101 3.17 -5.40 14.27
CA GLU A 101 3.12 -4.06 13.69
C GLU A 101 1.74 -3.76 13.10
N ARG A 102 1.16 -4.66 12.30
CA ARG A 102 -0.19 -4.51 11.77
C ARG A 102 -1.24 -4.42 12.87
N PHE A 103 -1.16 -5.28 13.88
CA PHE A 103 -2.08 -5.26 15.01
C PHE A 103 -2.01 -3.93 15.80
N TRP A 104 -0.80 -3.42 16.04
CA TRP A 104 -0.63 -2.12 16.70
C TRP A 104 -1.09 -0.97 15.82
N HIS A 105 -0.80 -1.02 14.53
CA HIS A 105 -1.21 -0.04 13.54
C HIS A 105 -2.74 0.07 13.45
N GLU A 106 -3.45 -1.07 13.36
CA GLU A 106 -4.92 -1.09 13.39
C GLU A 106 -5.48 -0.47 14.68
N ARG A 107 -4.86 -0.74 15.83
CA ARG A 107 -5.25 -0.13 17.11
C ARG A 107 -4.97 1.38 17.16
N GLN A 108 -3.89 1.85 16.54
CA GLN A 108 -3.57 3.27 16.41
C GLN A 108 -4.61 3.99 15.54
N LEU A 109 -4.99 3.39 14.40
CA LEU A 109 -6.04 3.91 13.52
C LEU A 109 -7.42 3.91 14.20
N ALA A 110 -7.76 2.86 14.96
CA ALA A 110 -9.07 2.75 15.61
C ALA A 110 -9.39 3.91 16.58
N VAL A 111 -8.36 4.56 17.13
CA VAL A 111 -8.50 5.71 18.02
C VAL A 111 -8.21 7.06 17.35
N ALA A 112 -7.73 7.07 16.10
CA ALA A 112 -7.49 8.29 15.35
C ALA A 112 -8.82 8.97 14.99
N ARG A 113 -8.85 10.30 15.00
CA ARG A 113 -10.08 11.07 14.75
C ARG A 113 -9.79 12.31 13.92
N ILE A 114 -10.72 12.64 13.02
CA ILE A 114 -10.75 13.94 12.33
C ILE A 114 -11.44 14.95 13.26
N GLU A 115 -10.70 15.94 13.73
CA GLU A 115 -11.19 16.99 14.63
C GLU A 115 -11.85 18.13 13.86
N GLU A 116 -11.25 18.53 12.76
CA GLU A 116 -11.61 19.71 11.98
C GLU A 116 -11.37 19.44 10.50
N THR A 117 -12.26 19.99 9.66
CA THR A 117 -12.13 19.96 8.21
C THR A 117 -12.40 21.36 7.68
N THR A 118 -11.56 21.79 6.76
CA THR A 118 -11.78 22.94 5.90
C THR A 118 -11.59 22.50 4.46
N ASP A 119 -12.45 23.00 3.57
CA ASP A 119 -12.47 22.63 2.17
C ASP A 119 -12.63 23.87 1.30
N ASN A 120 -11.83 23.93 0.23
CA ASN A 120 -11.79 25.01 -0.74
C ASN A 120 -11.74 24.46 -2.15
N LEU A 121 -12.20 25.23 -3.13
CA LEU A 121 -11.98 24.88 -4.53
C LEU A 121 -10.49 24.90 -4.86
N LEU A 122 -10.00 23.83 -5.47
CA LEU A 122 -8.68 23.80 -6.07
C LEU A 122 -8.76 24.54 -7.40
N MET A 123 -8.14 25.71 -7.46
CA MET A 123 -8.11 26.53 -8.67
C MET A 123 -6.90 26.17 -9.54
N SER A 124 -7.09 26.23 -10.85
CA SER A 124 -6.00 26.23 -11.82
C SER A 124 -5.20 27.53 -11.77
N GLU A 125 -4.08 27.58 -12.49
CA GLU A 125 -3.26 28.79 -12.63
C GLU A 125 -4.03 29.98 -13.23
N ARG A 126 -5.05 29.72 -14.06
CA ARG A 126 -5.94 30.75 -14.63
C ARG A 126 -7.20 30.99 -13.80
N GLY A 127 -7.32 30.40 -12.62
CA GLY A 127 -8.43 30.63 -11.69
C GLY A 127 -9.69 29.80 -11.96
N HIS A 128 -9.59 28.71 -12.72
CA HIS A 128 -10.72 27.81 -12.97
C HIS A 128 -10.78 26.68 -11.93
N PRO A 129 -11.96 26.30 -11.43
CA PRO A 129 -12.07 25.19 -10.48
C PRO A 129 -11.72 23.87 -11.20
N ILE A 130 -10.74 23.13 -10.68
CA ILE A 130 -10.28 21.85 -11.23
C ILE A 130 -10.33 20.72 -10.21
N GLY A 131 -10.73 21.00 -8.98
CA GLY A 131 -10.89 20.01 -7.92
C GLY A 131 -11.18 20.64 -6.58
N VAL A 132 -10.81 19.95 -5.51
CA VAL A 132 -11.01 20.38 -4.12
C VAL A 132 -9.69 20.28 -3.36
N ARG A 133 -9.34 21.35 -2.65
CA ARG A 133 -8.30 21.36 -1.65
C ARG A 133 -8.93 21.14 -0.28
N LEU A 134 -8.55 20.05 0.37
CA LEU A 134 -8.99 19.69 1.70
C LEU A 134 -7.85 19.92 2.69
N ALA A 135 -8.14 20.59 3.80
CA ALA A 135 -7.25 20.67 4.93
C ALA A 135 -7.99 20.16 6.18
N TYR A 136 -7.49 19.09 6.78
CA TYR A 136 -8.11 18.46 7.93
C TYR A 136 -7.10 18.17 9.03
N ARG A 137 -7.57 18.25 10.28
CA ARG A 137 -6.77 17.97 11.48
C ARG A 137 -7.08 16.57 11.95
N VAL A 138 -6.07 15.73 11.95
CA VAL A 138 -6.15 14.37 12.49
C VAL A 138 -5.44 14.31 13.82
N ASN A 139 -6.15 13.90 14.85
CA ASN A 139 -5.55 13.57 16.12
C ASN A 139 -5.19 12.09 16.14
N PHE A 140 -3.93 11.80 16.44
CA PHE A 140 -3.39 10.47 16.68
C PHE A 140 -3.02 10.33 18.16
N PRO A 141 -3.96 9.92 19.05
CA PRO A 141 -3.70 9.83 20.49
C PRO A 141 -2.55 8.89 20.86
N ARG A 142 -2.21 7.94 19.98
CA ARG A 142 -1.15 6.95 20.17
C ARG A 142 -0.03 7.04 19.12
N GLY A 143 -0.01 8.12 18.33
CA GLY A 143 0.75 8.18 17.09
C GLY A 143 0.24 7.18 16.05
N LEU A 144 0.88 7.14 14.89
CA LEU A 144 0.62 6.17 13.83
C LEU A 144 1.94 5.75 13.20
N ASN A 145 2.33 4.48 13.36
CA ASN A 145 3.58 3.99 12.77
C ASN A 145 3.39 3.76 11.27
N ALA A 146 4.38 4.12 10.44
CA ALA A 146 4.37 3.77 9.03
C ALA A 146 4.71 2.27 8.88
N LEU A 147 3.82 1.49 8.26
CA LEU A 147 4.17 0.17 7.73
C LEU A 147 5.06 0.44 6.50
N GLY A 148 6.27 -0.11 6.47
CA GLY A 148 7.34 0.34 5.58
C GLY A 148 7.03 0.35 4.06
N GLN A 149 7.73 1.24 3.35
CA GLN A 149 8.03 1.27 1.90
C GLN A 149 6.91 1.10 0.85
N GLU A 150 5.64 1.26 1.18
CA GLU A 150 4.64 1.66 0.19
C GLU A 150 4.39 3.18 0.32
N PRO A 151 4.33 3.96 -0.78
CA PRO A 151 3.74 5.30 -0.73
C PRO A 151 2.30 5.07 -0.28
N PRO A 152 1.95 5.42 0.96
CA PRO A 152 1.23 4.46 1.78
C PRO A 152 -0.22 4.36 1.31
N ALA A 153 -0.65 3.11 1.13
CA ALA A 153 -2.04 2.71 1.24
C ALA A 153 -2.63 3.09 2.63
N ASP A 154 -1.75 3.39 3.61
CA ASP A 154 -2.05 3.64 5.02
C ASP A 154 -1.77 5.10 5.50
N SER A 155 -1.41 6.04 4.61
CA SER A 155 -1.66 7.48 4.91
C SER A 155 -3.17 7.65 5.02
N PRO A 156 -3.72 8.59 5.83
CA PRO A 156 -5.15 8.86 5.88
C PRO A 156 -5.71 8.89 4.46
N SER A 157 -6.28 7.75 4.07
CA SER A 157 -6.58 7.48 2.69
C SER A 157 -7.95 8.09 2.53
N LEU A 158 -7.96 9.29 1.96
CA LEU A 158 -9.16 9.87 1.39
C LEU A 158 -9.67 8.92 0.30
N SER A 159 -10.42 7.91 0.72
CA SER A 159 -11.33 7.17 -0.12
C SER A 159 -12.51 8.09 -0.34
N LEU A 160 -12.41 8.84 -1.43
CA LEU A 160 -13.31 9.93 -1.71
C LEU A 160 -14.61 9.34 -2.28
N TYR A 161 -15.51 8.97 -1.39
CA TYR A 161 -16.78 8.32 -1.74
C TYR A 161 -17.87 9.36 -1.96
N ILE A 162 -18.45 9.30 -3.15
CA ILE A 162 -19.68 10.00 -3.49
C ILE A 162 -20.86 9.06 -3.16
N PRO A 163 -21.81 9.42 -2.28
CA PRO A 163 -22.77 8.49 -1.68
C PRO A 163 -23.94 8.06 -2.59
N HIS A 164 -23.73 7.96 -3.90
CA HIS A 164 -24.68 7.30 -4.80
C HIS A 164 -24.03 6.14 -5.52
N GLU A 165 -24.76 5.01 -5.53
CA GLU A 165 -24.36 3.71 -6.04
C GLU A 165 -23.55 3.84 -7.33
N LYS A 166 -22.27 3.44 -7.29
CA LYS A 166 -21.24 3.51 -8.35
C LYS A 166 -20.48 4.85 -8.44
N SER A 167 -19.91 5.27 -7.30
CA SER A 167 -19.18 6.53 -7.09
C SER A 167 -17.89 6.70 -7.91
N THR A 168 -17.66 7.91 -8.39
CA THR A 168 -16.38 8.42 -8.93
C THR A 168 -15.36 8.47 -7.81
N LEU A 169 -14.21 7.85 -8.02
CA LEU A 169 -13.05 8.09 -7.17
C LEU A 169 -12.50 9.47 -7.54
N MET A 170 -12.17 10.30 -6.55
CA MET A 170 -11.26 11.42 -6.79
C MET A 170 -9.84 10.92 -6.56
N HIS A 171 -8.93 11.31 -7.44
CA HIS A 171 -7.52 11.01 -7.32
C HIS A 171 -6.80 12.16 -6.62
N PHE A 172 -5.74 11.80 -5.92
CA PHE A 172 -4.87 12.74 -5.25
C PHE A 172 -3.95 13.41 -6.27
N ALA A 173 -4.10 14.72 -6.44
CA ALA A 173 -3.18 15.55 -7.23
C ALA A 173 -1.86 15.79 -6.50
N THR A 174 -1.95 16.06 -5.20
CA THR A 174 -0.80 16.36 -4.35
C THR A 174 -1.03 15.88 -2.92
N ARG A 175 0.02 15.31 -2.30
CA ARG A 175 0.06 14.83 -0.91
C ARG A 175 1.20 15.51 -0.12
N ASP A 176 1.33 16.82 -0.25
CA ASP A 176 2.56 17.53 0.18
C ASP A 176 2.86 17.41 1.69
N THR A 177 1.85 17.41 2.59
CA THR A 177 2.11 17.37 4.05
C THR A 177 2.08 15.99 4.69
N THR A 178 1.53 14.97 4.01
CA THR A 178 1.53 13.58 4.53
C THR A 178 2.82 12.82 4.25
N LEU A 179 3.58 13.22 3.22
CA LEU A 179 4.76 12.47 2.78
C LEU A 179 5.93 12.60 3.77
N LEU A 180 6.10 13.76 4.41
CA LEU A 180 7.23 14.00 5.32
C LEU A 180 7.13 13.18 6.62
N PRO A 181 5.99 13.10 7.33
CA PRO A 181 5.84 12.23 8.50
C PRO A 181 5.98 10.74 8.14
N VAL A 182 5.36 10.31 7.05
CA VAL A 182 5.48 8.93 6.55
C VAL A 182 6.94 8.56 6.28
N ALA A 183 7.70 9.44 5.60
CA ALA A 183 9.12 9.23 5.35
C ALA A 183 9.96 9.17 6.64
N ARG A 184 9.46 9.73 7.75
CA ARG A 184 10.09 9.70 9.09
C ARG A 184 9.59 8.53 9.96
N GLY A 185 8.88 7.57 9.38
CA GLY A 185 8.42 6.38 10.09
C GLY A 185 7.04 6.49 10.72
N GLY A 186 6.28 7.56 10.45
CA GLY A 186 4.89 7.69 10.90
C GLY A 186 4.47 9.09 11.36
N PHE A 187 3.30 9.17 11.98
CA PHE A 187 2.78 10.37 12.61
C PHE A 187 3.04 10.33 14.13
N PRO A 188 3.57 11.43 14.72
CA PRO A 188 3.75 11.50 16.16
C PRO A 188 2.41 11.52 16.91
N VAL A 189 2.46 11.31 18.22
CA VAL A 189 1.30 11.49 19.10
C VAL A 189 0.81 12.95 19.02
N GLY A 190 -0.50 13.12 18.88
CA GLY A 190 -1.16 14.43 18.88
C GLY A 190 -1.79 14.79 17.53
N THR A 191 -2.08 16.07 17.35
CA THR A 191 -2.80 16.56 16.16
C THR A 191 -1.85 16.94 15.04
N THR A 192 -2.06 16.36 13.87
CA THR A 192 -1.36 16.71 12.62
C THR A 192 -2.35 17.30 11.63
N THR A 193 -1.94 18.40 10.98
CA THR A 193 -2.70 18.98 9.87
C THR A 193 -2.27 18.33 8.57
N VAL A 194 -3.26 17.81 7.84
CA VAL A 194 -3.08 17.17 6.55
C VAL A 194 -3.77 18.02 5.49
N THR A 195 -3.04 18.32 4.42
CA THR A 195 -3.55 19.06 3.26
C THR A 195 -3.46 18.18 2.04
N VAL A 196 -4.56 18.10 1.31
CA VAL A 196 -4.72 17.22 0.16
C VAL A 196 -5.39 17.99 -0.97
N ASP A 197 -4.78 17.91 -2.15
CA ASP A 197 -5.41 18.33 -3.39
C ASP A 197 -6.02 17.10 -4.06
N ALA A 198 -7.33 17.13 -4.28
CA ALA A 198 -8.09 16.04 -4.89
C ALA A 198 -8.78 16.52 -6.17
N VAL A 199 -8.68 15.73 -7.23
CA VAL A 199 -9.28 15.99 -8.53
C VAL A 199 -10.09 14.77 -8.98
N PRO A 200 -11.15 14.91 -9.80
CA PRO A 200 -11.92 13.76 -10.26
C PRO A 200 -11.08 12.74 -11.05
N ALA A 201 -11.39 11.44 -10.96
CA ALA A 201 -10.68 10.38 -11.71
C ALA A 201 -10.63 10.56 -13.22
N PHE A 202 -11.67 11.18 -13.77
CA PHE A 202 -11.73 11.45 -15.21
C PHE A 202 -10.81 12.60 -15.63
N MET A 203 -10.20 13.33 -14.69
CA MET A 203 -9.33 14.45 -15.03
C MET A 203 -8.09 14.01 -15.80
N PRO A 204 -7.52 14.89 -16.63
CA PRO A 204 -6.24 14.63 -17.25
C PRO A 204 -5.12 14.30 -16.27
N MET A 205 -4.17 13.45 -16.69
CA MET A 205 -3.01 13.06 -15.88
C MET A 205 -2.18 14.26 -15.45
N SER A 206 -2.15 15.32 -16.24
CA SER A 206 -1.46 16.56 -15.88
C SER A 206 -2.08 17.33 -14.72
N PHE A 207 -3.35 17.08 -14.40
CA PHE A 207 -3.98 17.60 -13.18
C PHE A 207 -3.89 16.61 -12.03
N GLN A 208 -3.96 15.31 -12.31
CA GLN A 208 -3.80 14.26 -11.30
C GLN A 208 -2.36 14.14 -10.77
N LEU A 209 -1.36 14.47 -11.57
CA LEU A 209 0.04 14.29 -11.23
C LEU A 209 0.87 15.39 -11.91
N PRO A 210 0.68 16.67 -11.51
CA PRO A 210 1.23 17.83 -12.22
C PRO A 210 2.76 17.84 -12.29
N LYS A 211 3.44 17.23 -11.31
CA LYS A 211 4.92 17.12 -11.29
C LYS A 211 5.45 16.02 -12.21
N ALA A 212 4.67 14.97 -12.49
CA ALA A 212 5.10 13.84 -13.31
C ALA A 212 4.63 13.95 -14.78
N PHE A 213 3.50 14.61 -15.00
CA PHE A 213 2.89 14.76 -16.32
C PHE A 213 2.66 16.25 -16.60
N PRO A 214 3.62 16.95 -17.25
CA PRO A 214 3.46 18.37 -17.51
C PRO A 214 2.34 18.61 -18.52
N LYS A 215 1.63 19.74 -18.38
CA LYS A 215 0.57 20.18 -19.31
C LYS A 215 1.08 20.43 -20.75
N SER A 216 2.40 20.50 -20.94
CA SER A 216 3.03 20.69 -22.26
C SER A 216 2.87 19.49 -23.20
N ASP A 217 2.61 18.29 -22.66
CA ASP A 217 2.29 17.12 -23.47
C ASP A 217 0.76 16.99 -23.62
N PRO A 218 0.20 17.24 -24.81
CA PRO A 218 -1.24 17.20 -25.04
C PRO A 218 -1.85 15.82 -24.78
N ARG A 219 -1.06 14.73 -24.84
CA ARG A 219 -1.54 13.38 -24.53
C ARG A 219 -1.93 13.22 -23.07
N ASN A 220 -1.35 14.02 -22.19
CA ASN A 220 -1.61 14.00 -20.75
C ASN A 220 -2.70 15.00 -20.34
N LEU A 221 -3.16 15.84 -21.28
CA LEU A 221 -4.16 16.90 -21.12
C LEU A 221 -5.50 16.49 -21.78
N CYS A 222 -5.91 15.23 -21.62
CA CYS A 222 -7.21 14.74 -22.07
C CYS A 222 -7.98 13.97 -20.98
N PHE A 223 -9.31 14.00 -21.03
CA PHE A 223 -10.19 13.39 -20.03
C PHE A 223 -10.22 11.86 -20.15
N ARG A 224 -10.08 11.18 -19.01
CA ARG A 224 -10.03 9.72 -18.90
C ARG A 224 -11.38 9.14 -18.49
N TRP A 225 -12.31 9.11 -19.43
CA TRP A 225 -13.59 8.44 -19.23
C TRP A 225 -13.44 6.94 -19.36
N LYS A 226 -14.25 6.18 -18.61
CA LYS A 226 -14.38 4.74 -18.86
C LYS A 226 -15.09 4.46 -20.18
N ASP A 227 -16.19 5.18 -20.41
CA ASP A 227 -17.02 5.10 -21.61
C ASP A 227 -17.94 6.35 -21.69
N ALA A 228 -18.72 6.47 -22.76
CA ALA A 228 -19.62 7.62 -22.98
C ALA A 228 -20.81 7.65 -22.00
N GLU A 229 -21.19 6.52 -21.40
CA GLU A 229 -22.24 6.46 -20.38
C GLU A 229 -21.72 6.98 -19.04
N ASP A 230 -20.50 6.58 -18.65
CA ASP A 230 -19.79 7.13 -17.50
C ASP A 230 -19.68 8.64 -17.60
N ARG A 231 -19.19 9.17 -18.74
CA ARG A 231 -19.14 10.62 -18.97
C ARG A 231 -20.49 11.31 -18.73
N ARG A 232 -21.57 10.83 -19.36
CA ARG A 232 -22.91 11.41 -19.20
C ARG A 232 -23.37 11.35 -17.75
N ARG A 233 -23.18 10.22 -17.07
CA ARG A 233 -23.54 10.02 -15.66
C ARG A 233 -22.79 10.99 -14.75
N GLN A 234 -21.47 11.11 -14.93
CA GLN A 234 -20.59 11.96 -14.14
C GLN A 234 -20.97 13.43 -14.24
N LEU A 235 -21.23 13.90 -15.47
CA LEU A 235 -21.59 15.30 -15.72
C LEU A 235 -23.04 15.64 -15.37
N ALA A 236 -23.95 14.67 -15.42
CA ALA A 236 -25.34 14.82 -14.99
C ALA A 236 -25.52 14.71 -13.47
N ALA A 237 -24.48 14.31 -12.74
CA ALA A 237 -24.58 14.13 -11.31
C ALA A 237 -24.83 15.46 -10.60
N GLY A 238 -25.73 15.44 -9.60
CA GLY A 238 -26.00 16.59 -8.74
C GLY A 238 -24.79 16.97 -7.87
N PRO A 239 -24.87 18.09 -7.12
CA PRO A 239 -23.86 18.45 -6.13
C PRO A 239 -23.63 17.32 -5.11
N GLN A 240 -22.37 17.09 -4.74
CA GLN A 240 -21.96 15.97 -3.90
C GLN A 240 -20.94 16.40 -2.84
N LYS A 241 -21.03 15.76 -1.67
CA LYS A 241 -20.02 15.89 -0.62
C LYS A 241 -18.85 14.98 -0.87
N VAL A 242 -17.69 15.50 -0.52
CA VAL A 242 -16.43 14.77 -0.53
C VAL A 242 -16.22 14.19 0.87
N LEU A 243 -16.11 12.86 0.97
CA LEU A 243 -15.88 12.17 2.24
C LEU A 243 -14.38 11.97 2.50
N MET A 244 -13.95 12.24 3.72
CA MET A 244 -12.63 11.91 4.24
C MET A 244 -12.73 10.75 5.20
N GLU A 245 -11.84 9.77 5.05
CA GLU A 245 -11.75 8.59 5.89
C GLU A 245 -10.31 8.40 6.40
N ILE A 246 -10.20 7.83 7.59
CA ILE A 246 -8.94 7.34 8.16
C ILE A 246 -9.17 5.86 8.43
N GLY A 247 -8.56 4.98 7.63
CA GLY A 247 -8.70 3.54 7.80
C GLY A 247 -7.81 2.76 6.84
N PRO A 248 -7.64 1.45 7.05
CA PRO A 248 -6.98 0.58 6.10
C PRO A 248 -7.82 0.50 4.81
N TYR A 249 -7.16 0.58 3.64
CA TYR A 249 -7.80 0.69 2.34
C TYR A 249 -8.93 -0.35 2.11
N GLY A 250 -10.07 0.11 1.57
CA GLY A 250 -11.04 -0.75 0.89
C GLY A 250 -11.94 -1.64 1.76
N ARG A 251 -12.01 -1.45 3.09
CA ARG A 251 -12.97 -2.18 3.93
C ARG A 251 -13.83 -1.25 4.77
N TYR A 252 -15.05 -1.03 4.28
CA TYR A 252 -16.24 -0.58 5.02
C TYR A 252 -16.14 0.76 5.75
N VAL A 253 -16.91 1.73 5.25
CA VAL A 253 -17.27 3.00 5.88
C VAL A 253 -17.86 2.76 7.27
N GLN A 254 -17.03 2.65 8.31
CA GLN A 254 -17.54 2.47 9.67
C GLN A 254 -16.64 3.15 10.71
N ARG A 255 -17.02 4.39 11.04
CA ARG A 255 -16.63 5.24 12.20
C ARG A 255 -15.54 6.29 11.92
N GLY A 256 -15.98 7.54 11.86
CA GLY A 256 -15.10 8.72 11.90
C GLY A 256 -14.94 9.45 10.57
N ALA A 257 -15.60 8.98 9.50
CA ALA A 257 -15.63 9.72 8.24
C ALA A 257 -16.30 11.09 8.44
N ARG A 258 -15.73 12.13 7.83
CA ARG A 258 -16.35 13.46 7.74
C ARG A 258 -16.56 13.83 6.29
N GLY A 259 -17.66 14.52 5.99
CA GLY A 259 -17.86 15.15 4.69
C GLY A 259 -17.31 16.56 4.67
N THR A 260 -17.12 17.10 3.47
CA THR A 260 -16.89 18.53 3.26
C THR A 260 -18.05 19.39 3.75
N GLY A 261 -17.73 20.64 4.06
CA GLY A 261 -18.72 21.67 4.37
C GLY A 261 -19.57 22.00 3.14
N HIS A 262 -18.96 21.99 1.95
CA HIS A 262 -19.62 22.33 0.69
C HIS A 262 -19.97 21.09 -0.15
N ASP A 263 -20.95 21.28 -1.03
CA ASP A 263 -21.31 20.35 -2.09
C ASP A 263 -20.66 20.80 -3.40
N TYR A 264 -20.08 19.86 -4.13
CA TYR A 264 -19.35 20.12 -5.37
C TYR A 264 -20.00 19.41 -6.56
N ARG A 265 -20.05 20.06 -7.71
CA ARG A 265 -20.52 19.45 -8.96
C ARG A 265 -19.31 19.07 -9.81
N LEU A 266 -19.27 17.82 -10.24
CA LEU A 266 -18.19 17.32 -11.10
C LEU A 266 -18.15 18.03 -12.46
N ALA A 267 -19.31 18.48 -12.95
CA ALA A 267 -19.44 19.28 -14.16
C ALA A 267 -18.64 20.60 -14.08
N ASP A 268 -18.61 21.25 -12.91
CA ASP A 268 -17.91 22.53 -12.74
C ASP A 268 -16.39 22.33 -12.88
N PHE A 269 -15.87 21.22 -12.34
CA PHE A 269 -14.46 20.86 -12.52
C PHE A 269 -14.14 20.51 -13.96
N TYR A 270 -14.99 19.74 -14.62
CA TYR A 270 -14.83 19.41 -16.04
C TYR A 270 -14.76 20.67 -16.92
N GLU A 271 -15.68 21.62 -16.73
CA GLU A 271 -15.66 22.88 -17.49
C GLU A 271 -14.43 23.73 -17.16
N GLY A 272 -13.99 23.74 -15.90
CA GLY A 272 -12.75 24.42 -15.52
C GLY A 272 -11.51 23.80 -16.18
N ALA A 273 -11.43 22.48 -16.27
CA ALA A 273 -10.35 21.79 -16.98
C ALA A 273 -10.41 22.03 -18.50
N ARG A 274 -11.60 22.13 -19.10
CA ARG A 274 -11.76 22.51 -20.51
C ARG A 274 -11.26 23.92 -20.78
N ALA A 275 -11.56 24.87 -19.89
CA ALA A 275 -11.06 26.24 -19.98
C ALA A 275 -9.52 26.30 -19.90
N GLU A 276 -8.90 25.33 -19.23
CA GLU A 276 -7.44 25.14 -19.21
C GLU A 276 -6.87 24.50 -20.49
N GLY A 277 -7.72 24.04 -21.42
CA GLY A 277 -7.31 23.40 -22.67
C GLY A 277 -7.39 21.87 -22.65
N ALA A 278 -8.01 21.27 -21.63
CA ALA A 278 -8.26 19.83 -21.63
C ALA A 278 -9.25 19.44 -22.73
N THR A 279 -8.96 18.33 -23.40
CA THR A 279 -9.75 17.80 -24.50
C THR A 279 -10.27 16.40 -24.17
N GLU A 280 -11.20 15.88 -24.98
CA GLU A 280 -11.56 14.46 -24.87
C GLU A 280 -10.41 13.62 -25.43
N CYS A 281 -10.05 12.52 -24.75
CA CYS A 281 -9.06 11.61 -25.32
C CYS A 281 -9.60 11.00 -26.63
N PRO A 282 -8.74 10.80 -27.64
CA PRO A 282 -9.13 10.19 -28.91
C PRO A 282 -9.58 8.72 -28.75
#